data_AF-A0ABD2RCP3-F1
#
_entry.id   AF-A0ABD2RCP3-F1
#
_cell.length_a   1.000
_cell.length_b   1.000
_cell.length_c   1.000
_cell.angle_alpha   90.00
_cell.angle_beta   90.00
_cell.angle_gamma   90.00
#
_symmetry.space_group_name_H-M   'P 1'
#
loop_
_entity.id
_entity.type
_entity.pdbx_description
1 polymer ?
#
loop_
_entity_poly.entity_id
_entity_poly.type
_entity_poly.pdbx_seq_one_letter_code
_entity_poly.pdbx_strand_id
1 'polypeptide(L)'
;MQILQEKFGETRLHQALTEVAISSFDIKTNKPVIFTKSQLANSPELDAKMSDICYSTAAAPTVFPPYYFATNTSNGDQYEFNLVDGAVATVGDPALLSVSVAMKLAEEDPAFASIRSLNYKKMLLLSLGTGTTSEFDKTYTAKEAANWGFVQWMLVIQKMTDAASSYMTDYYLSTAFQALDSQNNYLRVQDNALTGTTTEWDDASVANMELLKQVGENLLKKPVSKDNPETYEEALKRFAKLLSDRKKLRANKASY
;
A
#
# COMPACT_ATOMS: atom_id res chain seq x y z
N MET A 1 10.02 6.58 15.84
CA MET A 1 9.57 8.00 15.84
C MET A 1 10.68 8.98 15.51
N GLN A 2 11.80 9.00 16.24
CA GLN A 2 12.86 10.03 16.09
C GLN A 2 13.34 10.24 14.64
N ILE A 3 13.64 9.17 13.91
CA ILE A 3 14.08 9.27 12.50
C ILE A 3 13.00 9.86 11.58
N LEU A 4 11.72 9.58 11.84
CA LEU A 4 10.61 10.13 11.05
C LEU A 4 10.51 11.64 11.28
N GLN A 5 10.62 12.10 12.53
CA GLN A 5 10.62 13.52 12.85
C GLN A 5 11.85 14.24 12.27
N GLU A 6 13.02 13.60 12.28
CA GLU A 6 14.24 14.15 11.65
C GLU A 6 14.06 14.32 10.13
N LYS A 7 13.47 13.33 9.45
CA LYS A 7 13.33 13.34 7.98
C LYS A 7 12.15 14.17 7.48
N PHE A 8 11.02 14.12 8.18
CA PHE A 8 9.80 14.83 7.75
C PHE A 8 9.64 16.22 8.39
N GLY A 9 10.31 16.48 9.51
CA GLY A 9 10.17 17.73 10.27
C GLY A 9 8.71 18.01 10.63
N GLU A 10 8.28 19.22 10.34
CA GLU A 10 6.91 19.71 10.60
C GLU A 10 5.98 19.59 9.38
N THR A 11 6.40 18.86 8.35
CA THR A 11 5.61 18.72 7.12
C THR A 11 4.26 18.05 7.42
N ARG A 12 3.17 18.63 6.91
CA ARG A 12 1.79 18.13 7.05
C ARG A 12 1.25 17.54 5.76
N LEU A 13 0.17 16.77 5.87
CA LEU A 13 -0.47 16.05 4.77
C LEU A 13 -0.83 16.95 3.58
N HIS A 14 -1.34 18.16 3.81
CA HIS A 14 -1.69 19.10 2.73
C HIS A 14 -0.49 19.50 1.86
N GLN A 15 0.73 19.41 2.39
CA GLN A 15 1.97 19.77 1.70
C GLN A 15 2.47 18.66 0.77
N ALA A 16 1.81 17.50 0.72
CA ALA A 16 2.15 16.44 -0.22
C ALA A 16 2.12 16.93 -1.68
N LEU A 17 3.16 16.56 -2.43
CA LEU A 17 3.36 16.99 -3.84
C LEU A 17 2.39 16.32 -4.82
N THR A 18 1.79 15.20 -4.41
CA THR A 18 0.76 14.45 -5.14
C THR A 18 -0.33 14.05 -4.16
N GLU A 19 -1.47 13.57 -4.67
CA GLU A 19 -2.40 12.82 -3.84
C GLU A 19 -1.68 11.61 -3.23
N VAL A 20 -1.91 11.39 -1.94
CA VAL A 20 -1.44 10.23 -1.18
C VAL A 20 -2.65 9.55 -0.53
N ALA A 21 -2.58 8.25 -0.30
CA ALA A 21 -3.58 7.50 0.44
C ALA A 21 -2.86 6.58 1.42
N ILE A 22 -2.78 6.99 2.69
CA ILE A 22 -2.04 6.28 3.73
C ILE A 22 -3.03 5.76 4.77
N SER A 23 -3.06 4.45 4.97
CA SER A 23 -4.03 3.78 5.85
C SER A 23 -3.53 3.61 7.28
N SER A 24 -4.46 3.60 8.21
CA SER A 24 -4.30 3.23 9.62
C SER A 24 -5.64 2.75 10.17
N PHE A 25 -5.64 2.16 11.37
CA PHE A 25 -6.87 1.79 12.06
C PHE A 25 -6.92 2.47 13.44
N ASP A 26 -7.99 3.21 13.72
CA ASP A 26 -8.17 3.85 15.02
C ASP A 26 -8.90 2.92 15.99
N ILE A 27 -8.20 2.51 17.06
CA ILE A 27 -8.71 1.54 18.04
C ILE A 27 -9.74 2.15 19.01
N LYS A 28 -9.80 3.49 19.12
CA LYS A 28 -10.77 4.19 19.98
C LYS A 28 -12.10 4.36 19.26
N THR A 29 -12.09 4.74 17.99
CA THR A 29 -13.29 4.90 17.16
C THR A 29 -13.73 3.59 16.49
N ASN A 30 -12.86 2.58 16.50
CA ASN A 30 -13.03 1.28 15.86
C ASN A 30 -13.29 1.39 14.34
N LYS A 31 -12.52 2.25 13.66
CA LYS A 31 -12.68 2.55 12.24
C LYS A 31 -11.32 2.73 11.54
N PRO A 32 -11.23 2.41 10.23
CA PRO A 32 -10.13 2.87 9.41
C PRO A 32 -10.02 4.40 9.40
N VAL A 33 -8.80 4.91 9.46
CA VAL A 33 -8.47 6.31 9.19
C VAL A 33 -7.53 6.34 7.99
N ILE A 34 -8.02 6.91 6.88
CA ILE A 34 -7.26 7.01 5.62
C ILE A 34 -6.87 8.47 5.42
N PHE A 35 -5.57 8.73 5.50
CA PHE A 35 -5.02 10.06 5.27
C PHE A 35 -4.88 10.32 3.78
N THR A 36 -5.69 11.25 3.26
CA THR A 36 -5.60 11.72 1.88
C THR A 36 -5.59 13.25 1.83
N LYS A 37 -4.92 13.81 0.82
CA LYS A 37 -4.86 15.28 0.63
C LYS A 37 -6.22 15.83 0.22
N SER A 38 -6.92 15.11 -0.64
CA SER A 38 -8.26 15.41 -1.16
C SER A 38 -9.34 15.56 -0.08
N GLN A 39 -9.27 14.81 1.02
CA GLN A 39 -10.30 14.85 2.06
C GLN A 39 -10.20 16.08 2.98
N LEU A 40 -9.07 16.80 2.96
CA LEU A 40 -8.82 17.93 3.85
C LEU A 40 -9.78 19.10 3.66
N ALA A 41 -10.39 19.23 2.48
CA ALA A 41 -11.41 20.25 2.23
C ALA A 41 -12.66 20.06 3.09
N ASN A 42 -13.02 18.81 3.41
CA ASN A 42 -14.20 18.47 4.20
C ASN A 42 -13.88 18.15 5.66
N SER A 43 -12.66 17.66 5.92
CA SER A 43 -12.21 17.23 7.25
C SER A 43 -10.79 17.78 7.52
N PRO A 44 -10.66 19.07 7.87
CA PRO A 44 -9.35 19.70 8.11
C PRO A 44 -8.59 19.08 9.29
N GLU A 45 -9.29 18.43 10.24
CA GLU A 45 -8.69 17.67 11.33
C GLU A 45 -7.80 16.52 10.85
N LEU A 46 -7.96 16.05 9.61
CA LEU A 46 -7.10 15.00 9.04
C LEU A 46 -5.74 15.53 8.56
N ASP A 47 -5.48 16.84 8.59
CA ASP A 47 -4.20 17.45 8.20
C ASP A 47 -3.12 17.27 9.27
N ALA A 48 -2.77 16.01 9.55
CA ALA A 48 -1.76 15.63 10.53
C ALA A 48 -0.32 15.78 9.99
N LYS A 49 0.67 15.74 10.90
CA LYS A 49 2.08 15.73 10.50
C LYS A 49 2.40 14.41 9.78
N MET A 50 3.25 14.48 8.77
CA MET A 50 3.70 13.30 8.02
C MET A 50 4.41 12.29 8.92
N SER A 51 5.18 12.75 9.92
CA SER A 51 5.82 11.84 10.89
C SER A 51 4.82 11.02 11.71
N ASP A 52 3.69 11.64 12.09
CA ASP A 52 2.64 11.00 12.88
C ASP A 52 1.89 9.96 12.04
N ILE A 53 1.56 10.33 10.80
CA ILE A 53 0.92 9.43 9.81
C ILE A 53 1.84 8.25 9.49
N CYS A 54 3.12 8.49 9.21
CA CYS A 54 4.09 7.46 8.85
C CYS A 54 4.40 6.50 9.99
N TYR A 55 4.38 6.94 11.25
CA TYR A 55 4.51 6.02 12.37
C TYR A 55 3.24 5.18 12.52
N SER A 56 2.06 5.83 12.47
CA SER A 56 0.77 5.18 12.66
C SER A 56 0.52 4.06 11.66
N THR A 57 0.81 4.30 10.38
CA THR A 57 0.59 3.32 9.31
C THR A 57 1.45 2.06 9.46
N ALA A 58 2.58 2.14 10.18
CA ALA A 58 3.51 1.04 10.41
C ALA A 58 3.48 0.51 11.87
N ALA A 59 2.55 1.00 12.70
CA ALA A 59 2.46 0.63 14.11
C ALA A 59 1.77 -0.72 14.30
N ALA A 60 2.41 -1.78 13.80
CA ALA A 60 1.94 -3.15 13.84
C ALA A 60 1.67 -3.63 15.27
N PRO A 61 0.46 -4.14 15.58
CA PRO A 61 0.19 -4.74 16.88
C PRO A 61 1.23 -5.81 17.22
N THR A 62 1.63 -5.89 18.49
CA THR A 62 2.70 -6.77 19.00
C THR A 62 4.14 -6.42 18.60
N VAL A 63 4.35 -5.60 17.57
CA VAL A 63 5.68 -5.15 17.13
C VAL A 63 5.98 -3.74 17.66
N PHE A 64 5.03 -2.82 17.48
CA PHE A 64 5.16 -1.42 17.91
C PHE A 64 3.99 -1.00 18.80
N PRO A 65 4.21 -0.07 19.75
CA PRO A 65 3.11 0.55 20.50
C PRO A 65 2.16 1.32 19.57
N PRO A 66 0.82 1.26 19.81
CA PRO A 66 -0.13 2.15 19.17
C PRO A 66 0.26 3.62 19.36
N TYR A 67 -0.13 4.46 18.41
CA TYR A 67 0.26 5.87 18.40
C TYR A 67 -0.89 6.79 18.74
N TYR A 68 -0.63 7.69 19.69
CA TYR A 68 -1.54 8.78 20.03
C TYR A 68 -0.96 10.11 19.55
N PHE A 69 -1.81 10.90 18.90
CA PHE A 69 -1.56 12.32 18.64
C PHE A 69 -2.90 13.04 18.49
N ALA A 70 -2.84 14.37 18.38
CA ALA A 70 -4.02 15.18 18.18
C ALA A 70 -3.80 16.27 17.13
N THR A 71 -4.88 16.64 16.46
CA THR A 71 -4.98 17.80 15.58
C THR A 71 -6.11 18.70 16.09
N ASN A 72 -6.50 19.71 15.30
CA ASN A 72 -7.61 20.58 15.62
C ASN A 72 -8.66 20.50 14.50
N THR A 73 -9.93 20.53 14.87
CA THR A 73 -11.06 20.74 13.97
C THR A 73 -11.11 22.19 13.48
N SER A 74 -12.00 22.49 12.53
CA SER A 74 -12.26 23.85 12.04
C SER A 74 -12.72 24.81 13.14
N ASN A 75 -13.36 24.31 14.20
CA ASN A 75 -13.82 25.12 15.34
C ASN A 75 -12.73 25.34 16.41
N GLY A 76 -11.55 24.74 16.22
CA GLY A 76 -10.44 24.78 17.18
C GLY A 76 -10.50 23.70 18.26
N ASP A 77 -11.53 22.85 18.26
CA ASP A 77 -11.62 21.71 19.18
C ASP A 77 -10.56 20.66 18.84
N GLN A 78 -9.98 20.05 19.87
CA GLN A 78 -8.99 18.99 19.71
C GLN A 78 -9.62 17.73 19.12
N TYR A 79 -8.99 17.17 18.08
CA TYR A 79 -9.36 15.90 17.48
C TYR A 79 -8.27 14.87 17.74
N GLU A 80 -8.61 13.76 18.39
CA GLU A 80 -7.64 12.76 18.84
C GLU A 80 -7.58 11.56 17.89
N PHE A 81 -6.37 11.02 17.72
CA PHE A 81 -6.11 9.81 16.96
C PHE A 81 -5.45 8.77 17.85
N ASN A 82 -5.91 7.51 17.77
CA ASN A 82 -5.40 6.38 18.55
C ASN A 82 -5.13 5.22 17.59
N LEU A 83 -4.02 5.30 16.85
CA LEU A 83 -3.84 4.55 15.61
C LEU A 83 -2.91 3.35 15.76
N VAL A 84 -3.23 2.30 15.02
CA VAL A 84 -2.37 1.16 14.72
C VAL A 84 -2.21 1.02 13.20
N ASP A 85 -1.37 0.07 12.80
CA ASP A 85 -0.98 -0.23 11.42
C ASP A 85 -2.13 -0.26 10.41
N GLY A 86 -1.83 0.19 9.19
CA GLY A 86 -2.75 0.17 8.06
C GLY A 86 -3.19 -1.24 7.66
N ALA A 87 -2.39 -2.27 7.89
CA ALA A 87 -2.73 -3.67 7.67
C ALA A 87 -3.95 -4.11 8.49
N VAL A 88 -4.20 -3.52 9.67
CA VAL A 88 -5.43 -3.80 10.43
C VAL A 88 -6.69 -3.30 9.68
N ALA A 89 -6.56 -2.25 8.88
CA ALA A 89 -7.66 -1.63 8.13
C ALA A 89 -7.80 -2.13 6.67
N THR A 90 -6.69 -2.24 5.94
CA THR A 90 -6.67 -2.60 4.51
C THR A 90 -6.17 -4.02 4.27
N VAL A 91 -5.78 -4.72 5.33
CA VAL A 91 -5.26 -6.08 5.28
C VAL A 91 -3.93 -6.17 4.50
N GLY A 92 -3.16 -5.08 4.34
CA GLY A 92 -1.77 -5.16 3.84
C GLY A 92 -1.52 -4.82 2.35
N ASP A 93 -2.54 -4.78 1.48
CA ASP A 93 -2.41 -4.25 0.11
C ASP A 93 -3.34 -3.04 -0.15
N PRO A 94 -2.81 -1.81 -0.26
CA PRO A 94 -3.62 -0.61 -0.44
C PRO A 94 -3.92 -0.28 -1.91
N ALA A 95 -3.62 -1.14 -2.89
CA ALA A 95 -3.78 -0.82 -4.31
C ALA A 95 -5.24 -0.52 -4.68
N LEU A 96 -6.19 -1.33 -4.23
CA LEU A 96 -7.61 -1.10 -4.48
C LEU A 96 -8.14 0.12 -3.71
N LEU A 97 -7.63 0.39 -2.50
CA LEU A 97 -7.91 1.63 -1.77
C LEU A 97 -7.46 2.84 -2.59
N SER A 98 -6.25 2.80 -3.15
CA SER A 98 -5.69 3.89 -3.96
C SER A 98 -6.51 4.15 -5.22
N VAL A 99 -6.96 3.10 -5.89
CA VAL A 99 -7.92 3.19 -7.01
C VAL A 99 -9.22 3.84 -6.56
N SER A 100 -9.77 3.42 -5.42
CA SER A 100 -11.04 3.94 -4.90
C SER A 100 -10.95 5.43 -4.56
N VAL A 101 -9.83 5.88 -3.97
CA VAL A 101 -9.55 7.31 -3.72
C VAL A 101 -9.49 8.08 -5.04
N ALA A 102 -8.78 7.56 -6.04
CA ALA A 102 -8.69 8.20 -7.36
C ALA A 102 -10.07 8.27 -8.06
N MET A 103 -10.90 7.24 -7.92
CA MET A 103 -12.26 7.22 -8.47
C MET A 103 -13.17 8.23 -7.77
N LYS A 104 -13.07 8.35 -6.44
CA LYS A 104 -13.81 9.40 -5.70
C LYS A 104 -13.39 10.79 -6.18
N LEU A 105 -12.09 11.02 -6.34
CA LEU A 105 -11.55 12.25 -6.91
C LEU A 105 -12.06 12.53 -8.33
N ALA A 106 -12.30 11.50 -9.15
CA ALA A 106 -12.81 11.68 -10.51
C ALA A 106 -14.20 12.32 -10.58
N GLU A 107 -14.97 12.29 -9.49
CA GLU A 107 -16.27 12.96 -9.40
C GLU A 107 -16.13 14.48 -9.19
N GLU A 108 -15.06 14.92 -8.52
CA GLU A 108 -14.87 16.29 -8.07
C GLU A 108 -13.78 17.05 -8.84
N ASP A 109 -12.66 16.39 -9.17
CA ASP A 109 -11.49 16.98 -9.82
C ASP A 109 -11.45 16.66 -11.33
N PRO A 110 -11.53 17.69 -12.21
CA PRO A 110 -11.40 17.52 -13.66
C PRO A 110 -10.12 16.81 -14.11
N ALA A 111 -9.03 16.88 -13.34
CA ALA A 111 -7.77 16.19 -13.63
C ALA A 111 -7.90 14.66 -13.60
N PHE A 112 -8.90 14.14 -12.88
CA PHE A 112 -9.22 12.71 -12.75
C PHE A 112 -10.46 12.29 -13.57
N ALA A 113 -11.15 13.22 -14.23
CA ALA A 113 -12.40 12.95 -14.95
C ALA A 113 -12.32 11.80 -15.98
N SER A 114 -11.13 11.51 -16.53
CA SER A 114 -10.95 10.43 -17.51
C SER A 114 -11.21 9.03 -16.98
N ILE A 115 -11.13 8.82 -15.65
CA ILE A 115 -11.39 7.51 -15.02
C ILE A 115 -12.80 7.42 -14.41
N ARG A 116 -13.61 8.49 -14.48
CA ARG A 116 -15.00 8.52 -14.01
C ARG A 116 -15.81 7.37 -14.60
N SER A 117 -16.82 6.90 -13.85
CA SER A 117 -17.65 5.74 -14.23
C SER A 117 -16.83 4.46 -14.42
N LEU A 118 -15.84 4.24 -13.55
CA LEU A 118 -15.01 3.04 -13.49
C LEU A 118 -14.26 2.72 -14.78
N ASN A 119 -13.79 3.76 -15.49
CA ASN A 119 -13.08 3.57 -16.75
C ASN A 119 -11.60 3.19 -16.54
N TYR A 120 -11.35 1.94 -16.16
CA TYR A 120 -10.00 1.40 -15.94
C TYR A 120 -9.11 1.43 -17.19
N LYS A 121 -9.68 1.55 -18.41
CA LYS A 121 -8.91 1.71 -19.65
C LYS A 121 -8.06 2.99 -19.65
N LYS A 122 -8.44 4.00 -18.85
CA LYS A 122 -7.73 5.28 -18.69
C LYS A 122 -6.88 5.34 -17.42
N MET A 123 -6.84 4.27 -16.64
CA MET A 123 -6.02 4.13 -15.45
C MET A 123 -4.75 3.36 -15.79
N LEU A 124 -3.61 3.79 -15.23
CA LEU A 124 -2.38 3.00 -15.18
C LEU A 124 -2.08 2.77 -13.70
N LEU A 125 -1.97 1.51 -13.29
CA LEU A 125 -1.75 1.11 -11.91
C LEU A 125 -0.51 0.23 -11.81
N LEU A 126 0.47 0.67 -11.02
CA LEU A 126 1.61 -0.13 -10.60
C LEU A 126 1.40 -0.46 -9.12
N SER A 127 1.29 -1.75 -8.81
CA SER A 127 1.17 -2.27 -7.46
C SER A 127 2.42 -3.08 -7.11
N LEU A 128 3.05 -2.77 -5.99
CA LEU A 128 4.30 -3.38 -5.55
C LEU A 128 4.04 -4.08 -4.22
N GLY A 129 4.29 -5.39 -4.16
CA GLY A 129 4.21 -6.15 -2.93
C GLY A 129 5.57 -6.37 -2.28
N THR A 130 5.56 -6.78 -1.02
CA THR A 130 6.75 -7.10 -0.21
C THR A 130 7.07 -8.59 -0.16
N GLY A 131 6.41 -9.37 -1.02
CA GLY A 131 6.55 -10.81 -1.11
C GLY A 131 5.58 -11.60 -0.23
N THR A 132 5.36 -12.86 -0.60
CA THR A 132 4.69 -13.89 0.23
C THR A 132 5.55 -15.15 0.27
N THR A 133 5.33 -15.99 1.27
CA THR A 133 5.94 -17.32 1.32
C THR A 133 4.97 -18.37 0.82
N SER A 134 5.50 -19.31 0.03
CA SER A 134 4.83 -20.56 -0.36
C SER A 134 5.62 -21.78 0.15
N GLU A 135 6.62 -21.57 1.00
CA GLU A 135 7.40 -22.66 1.58
C GLU A 135 6.56 -23.46 2.57
N PHE A 136 6.44 -24.76 2.33
CA PHE A 136 5.70 -25.65 3.21
C PHE A 136 6.20 -25.58 4.67
N ASP A 137 7.52 -25.49 4.86
CA ASP A 137 8.20 -25.39 6.17
C ASP A 137 7.89 -24.10 6.93
N LYS A 138 7.32 -23.10 6.26
CA LYS A 138 6.86 -21.82 6.84
C LYS A 138 5.33 -21.68 6.80
N THR A 139 4.62 -22.74 6.41
CA THR A 139 3.15 -22.82 6.46
C THR A 139 2.71 -23.82 7.52
N TYR A 140 1.40 -23.89 7.75
CA TYR A 140 0.84 -24.68 8.84
C TYR A 140 -0.24 -25.66 8.39
N THR A 141 -0.33 -26.80 9.07
CA THR A 141 -1.39 -27.80 8.88
C THR A 141 -2.52 -27.60 9.89
N ALA A 142 -3.74 -27.99 9.53
CA ALA A 142 -4.87 -27.94 10.48
C ALA A 142 -4.64 -28.85 11.70
N LYS A 143 -3.92 -29.97 11.54
CA LYS A 143 -3.66 -30.93 12.61
C LYS A 143 -2.76 -30.37 13.70
N GLU A 144 -1.71 -29.62 13.34
CA GLU A 144 -0.84 -29.00 14.33
C GLU A 144 -1.49 -27.77 14.97
N ALA A 145 -2.22 -26.97 14.18
CA ALA A 145 -2.90 -25.76 14.63
C ALA A 145 -4.11 -26.06 15.53
N ALA A 146 -4.64 -27.29 15.51
CA ALA A 146 -5.77 -27.71 16.35
C ALA A 146 -5.53 -27.51 17.86
N ASN A 147 -4.26 -27.55 18.30
CA ASN A 147 -3.88 -27.38 19.70
C ASN A 147 -3.26 -26.00 19.99
N TRP A 148 -3.33 -25.05 19.05
CA TRP A 148 -2.77 -23.73 19.26
C TRP A 148 -3.59 -22.91 20.26
N GLY A 149 -2.88 -22.20 21.13
CA GLY A 149 -3.45 -21.19 22.00
C GLY A 149 -3.46 -19.81 21.34
N PHE A 150 -3.95 -18.83 22.10
CA PHE A 150 -4.06 -17.44 21.67
C PHE A 150 -2.73 -16.86 21.16
N VAL A 151 -1.63 -17.12 21.87
CA VAL A 151 -0.30 -16.57 21.52
C VAL A 151 0.19 -17.09 20.17
N GLN A 152 0.05 -18.39 19.90
CA GLN A 152 0.47 -18.94 18.60
C GLN A 152 -0.33 -18.35 17.44
N TRP A 153 -1.65 -18.21 17.61
CA TRP A 153 -2.49 -17.57 16.58
C TRP A 153 -2.11 -16.10 16.36
N MET A 154 -1.89 -15.34 17.44
CA MET A 154 -1.53 -13.93 17.37
C MET A 154 -0.23 -13.68 16.60
N LEU A 155 0.76 -14.59 16.72
CA LEU A 155 2.05 -14.46 16.03
C LEU A 155 1.98 -14.64 14.51
N VAL A 156 0.96 -15.33 13.99
CA VAL A 156 0.90 -15.71 12.59
C VAL A 156 -0.27 -15.08 11.83
N ILE A 157 -1.33 -14.67 12.53
CA ILE A 157 -2.57 -14.21 11.91
C ILE A 157 -2.33 -13.00 11.00
N GLN A 158 -1.47 -12.07 11.40
CA GLN A 158 -1.18 -10.89 10.59
C GLN A 158 -0.49 -11.27 9.28
N LYS A 159 0.54 -12.13 9.32
CA LYS A 159 1.21 -12.63 8.12
C LYS A 159 0.24 -13.36 7.18
N MET A 160 -0.67 -14.16 7.75
CA MET A 160 -1.70 -14.87 6.98
C MET A 160 -2.67 -13.88 6.31
N THR A 161 -3.16 -12.88 7.04
CA THR A 161 -4.09 -11.89 6.51
C THR A 161 -3.43 -11.01 5.45
N ASP A 162 -2.17 -10.59 5.67
CA ASP A 162 -1.42 -9.78 4.72
C ASP A 162 -1.18 -10.52 3.39
N ALA A 163 -0.78 -11.80 3.48
CA ALA A 163 -0.69 -12.66 2.30
C ALA A 163 -2.05 -12.80 1.60
N ALA A 164 -3.12 -13.06 2.36
CA ALA A 164 -4.47 -13.18 1.82
C ALA A 164 -4.91 -11.90 1.09
N SER A 165 -4.64 -10.71 1.63
CA SER A 165 -4.99 -9.45 0.96
C SER A 165 -4.18 -9.20 -0.29
N SER A 166 -2.90 -9.55 -0.31
CA SER A 166 -2.11 -9.50 -1.56
C SER A 166 -2.81 -10.31 -2.66
N TYR A 167 -3.27 -11.54 -2.36
CA TYR A 167 -3.99 -12.38 -3.33
C TYR A 167 -5.37 -11.82 -3.69
N MET A 168 -6.17 -11.42 -2.70
CA MET A 168 -7.55 -10.97 -2.93
C MET A 168 -7.61 -9.62 -3.64
N THR A 169 -6.76 -8.67 -3.26
CA THR A 169 -6.66 -7.36 -3.91
C THR A 169 -6.20 -7.51 -5.35
N ASP A 170 -5.19 -8.35 -5.60
CA ASP A 170 -4.74 -8.66 -6.96
C ASP A 170 -5.84 -9.33 -7.79
N TYR A 171 -6.59 -10.27 -7.21
CA TYR A 171 -7.72 -10.91 -7.88
C TYR A 171 -8.80 -9.90 -8.27
N TYR A 172 -9.19 -9.00 -7.37
CA TYR A 172 -10.19 -7.96 -7.64
C TYR A 172 -9.75 -7.01 -8.76
N LEU A 173 -8.51 -6.53 -8.68
CA LEU A 173 -7.96 -5.60 -9.69
C LEU A 173 -7.79 -6.31 -11.04
N SER A 174 -7.21 -7.50 -11.07
CA SER A 174 -7.06 -8.30 -12.28
C SER A 174 -8.42 -8.53 -12.96
N THR A 175 -9.44 -8.90 -12.20
CA THR A 175 -10.82 -9.07 -12.71
C THR A 175 -11.34 -7.78 -13.34
N ALA A 176 -11.20 -6.64 -12.66
CA ALA A 176 -11.70 -5.36 -13.15
C ALA A 176 -10.97 -4.88 -14.42
N PHE A 177 -9.65 -5.02 -14.48
CA PHE A 177 -8.86 -4.62 -15.65
C PHE A 177 -9.06 -5.57 -16.83
N GLN A 178 -9.19 -6.89 -16.60
CA GLN A 178 -9.47 -7.88 -17.65
C GLN A 178 -10.87 -7.73 -18.24
N ALA A 179 -11.89 -7.46 -17.42
CA ALA A 179 -13.26 -7.24 -17.89
C ALA A 179 -13.41 -6.06 -18.88
N LEU A 180 -12.40 -5.18 -18.94
CA LEU A 180 -12.34 -4.02 -19.82
C LEU A 180 -11.20 -4.13 -20.86
N ASP A 181 -10.68 -5.34 -21.11
CA ASP A 181 -9.58 -5.63 -22.05
C ASP A 181 -8.35 -4.76 -21.82
N SER A 182 -8.04 -4.46 -20.55
CA SER A 182 -7.00 -3.51 -20.13
C SER A 182 -6.01 -4.15 -19.16
N GLN A 183 -5.83 -5.48 -19.20
CA GLN A 183 -4.91 -6.18 -18.28
C GLN A 183 -3.51 -5.56 -18.20
N ASN A 184 -2.96 -5.06 -19.31
CA ASN A 184 -1.61 -4.49 -19.36
C ASN A 184 -1.47 -3.10 -18.71
N ASN A 185 -2.60 -2.48 -18.32
CA ASN A 185 -2.62 -1.23 -17.56
C ASN A 185 -2.39 -1.43 -16.07
N TYR A 186 -2.58 -2.66 -15.58
CA TYR A 186 -2.30 -3.06 -14.21
C TYR A 186 -1.05 -3.94 -14.18
N LEU A 187 -0.02 -3.48 -13.48
CA LEU A 187 1.22 -4.24 -13.27
C LEU A 187 1.37 -4.51 -11.77
N ARG A 188 1.27 -5.78 -11.38
CA ARG A 188 1.58 -6.27 -10.02
C ARG A 188 2.96 -6.90 -9.99
N VAL A 189 3.89 -6.29 -9.26
CA VAL A 189 5.23 -6.83 -9.03
C VAL A 189 5.25 -7.45 -7.63
N GLN A 190 5.34 -8.77 -7.57
CA GLN A 190 5.25 -9.52 -6.31
C GLN A 190 6.13 -10.77 -6.34
N ASP A 191 6.84 -11.03 -5.26
CA ASP A 191 7.49 -12.32 -5.05
C ASP A 191 6.55 -13.28 -4.31
N ASN A 192 6.43 -14.54 -4.76
CA ASN A 192 5.53 -15.53 -4.14
C ASN A 192 6.28 -16.68 -3.47
N ALA A 193 7.60 -16.57 -3.31
CA ALA A 193 8.45 -17.63 -2.83
C ALA A 193 9.58 -17.09 -1.94
N LEU A 194 9.25 -16.23 -0.97
CA LEU A 194 10.17 -15.85 0.09
C LEU A 194 10.55 -17.07 0.94
N THR A 195 11.83 -17.12 1.33
CA THR A 195 12.43 -18.28 2.00
C THR A 195 13.27 -17.88 3.21
N GLY A 196 13.43 -18.78 4.18
CA GLY A 196 14.38 -18.59 5.29
C GLY A 196 14.09 -17.38 6.17
N THR A 197 15.06 -16.47 6.32
CA THR A 197 14.93 -15.24 7.13
C THR A 197 14.14 -14.14 6.41
N THR A 198 14.05 -14.19 5.07
CA THR A 198 13.36 -13.16 4.28
C THR A 198 11.85 -13.14 4.49
N THR A 199 11.29 -14.15 5.16
CA THR A 199 9.87 -14.19 5.56
C THR A 199 9.56 -13.34 6.79
N GLU A 200 10.58 -12.92 7.54
CA GLU A 200 10.44 -12.16 8.77
C GLU A 200 10.60 -10.66 8.47
N TRP A 201 9.49 -9.94 8.49
CA TRP A 201 9.41 -8.50 8.28
C TRP A 201 10.11 -7.63 9.34
N ASP A 202 10.46 -8.20 10.50
CA ASP A 202 11.16 -7.54 11.61
C ASP A 202 12.65 -7.93 11.74
N ASP A 203 13.16 -8.81 10.85
CA ASP A 203 14.60 -9.14 10.81
C ASP A 203 15.39 -8.07 10.04
N ALA A 204 15.88 -7.07 10.78
CA ALA A 204 16.74 -6.00 10.28
C ALA A 204 18.25 -6.34 10.34
N SER A 205 18.63 -7.62 10.41
CA SER A 205 20.04 -8.00 10.36
C SER A 205 20.66 -7.61 9.00
N VAL A 206 21.94 -7.22 9.00
CA VAL A 206 22.64 -6.81 7.77
C VAL A 206 22.61 -7.92 6.72
N ALA A 207 22.73 -9.18 7.15
CA ALA A 207 22.63 -10.34 6.27
C ALA A 207 21.24 -10.45 5.63
N ASN A 208 20.16 -10.33 6.41
CA ASN A 208 18.80 -10.41 5.88
C ASN A 208 18.48 -9.24 4.93
N MET A 209 18.95 -8.02 5.25
CA MET A 209 18.78 -6.87 4.36
C MET A 209 19.47 -7.06 2.99
N GLU A 210 20.67 -7.66 2.96
CA GLU A 210 21.35 -7.97 1.68
C GLU A 210 20.62 -9.08 0.92
N LEU A 211 20.06 -10.07 1.61
CA LEU A 211 19.21 -11.10 0.99
C LEU A 211 17.93 -10.49 0.39
N LEU A 212 17.24 -9.59 1.09
CA LEU A 212 16.05 -8.91 0.57
C LEU A 212 16.37 -8.05 -0.65
N LYS A 213 17.54 -7.39 -0.68
CA LYS A 213 18.03 -6.69 -1.86
C LYS A 213 18.24 -7.65 -3.04
N GLN A 214 18.88 -8.80 -2.82
CA GLN A 214 19.06 -9.83 -3.84
C GLN A 214 17.71 -10.39 -4.34
N VAL A 215 16.73 -10.58 -3.46
CA VAL A 215 15.36 -10.96 -3.85
C VAL A 215 14.78 -9.92 -4.82
N GLY A 216 14.92 -8.62 -4.53
CA GLY A 216 14.47 -7.54 -5.41
C GLY A 216 15.19 -7.54 -6.78
N GLU A 217 16.51 -7.71 -6.79
CA GLU A 217 17.31 -7.78 -8.04
C GLU A 217 16.91 -8.99 -8.90
N ASN A 218 16.68 -10.14 -8.27
CA ASN A 218 16.22 -11.36 -8.93
C ASN A 218 14.77 -11.23 -9.42
N LEU A 219 13.90 -10.56 -8.65
CA LEU A 219 12.51 -10.34 -9.00
C LEU A 219 12.39 -9.58 -10.32
N LEU A 220 13.26 -8.59 -10.59
CA LEU A 220 13.30 -7.89 -11.87
C LEU A 220 13.47 -8.84 -13.08
N LYS A 221 14.16 -9.98 -12.89
CA LYS A 221 14.44 -10.96 -13.95
C LYS A 221 13.36 -12.05 -14.06
N LYS A 222 12.42 -12.13 -13.11
CA LYS A 222 11.31 -13.09 -13.16
C LYS A 222 10.27 -12.67 -14.21
N PRO A 223 9.59 -13.62 -14.86
CA PRO A 223 8.48 -13.33 -15.77
C PRO A 223 7.27 -12.77 -15.00
N VAL A 224 6.49 -11.90 -15.65
CA VAL A 224 5.28 -11.28 -15.06
C VAL A 224 4.16 -12.29 -14.78
N SER A 225 4.12 -13.40 -15.52
CA SER A 225 3.20 -14.52 -15.29
C SER A 225 3.77 -15.81 -15.88
N LYS A 226 3.17 -16.97 -15.56
CA LYS A 226 3.68 -18.28 -16.01
C LYS A 226 3.68 -18.45 -17.53
N ASP A 227 2.70 -17.85 -18.21
CA ASP A 227 2.48 -18.01 -19.65
C ASP A 227 3.01 -16.81 -20.47
N ASN A 228 3.58 -15.80 -19.81
CA ASN A 228 4.15 -14.62 -20.46
C ASN A 228 5.66 -14.52 -20.18
N PRO A 229 6.54 -14.63 -21.19
CA PRO A 229 7.98 -14.53 -20.99
C PRO A 229 8.46 -13.10 -20.68
N GLU A 230 7.63 -12.06 -20.83
CA GLU A 230 7.98 -10.68 -20.45
C GLU A 230 8.41 -10.65 -18.98
N THR A 231 9.60 -10.14 -18.72
CA THR A 231 10.14 -9.98 -17.37
C THR A 231 9.58 -8.75 -16.68
N TYR A 232 9.64 -8.70 -15.34
CA TYR A 232 9.27 -7.50 -14.59
C TYR A 232 10.09 -6.28 -14.99
N GLU A 233 11.38 -6.43 -15.30
CA GLU A 233 12.23 -5.34 -15.78
C GLU A 233 11.70 -4.74 -17.09
N GLU A 234 11.32 -5.57 -18.05
CA GLU A 234 10.77 -5.14 -19.34
C GLU A 234 9.42 -4.44 -19.17
N ALA A 235 8.53 -5.04 -18.37
CA ALA A 235 7.23 -4.45 -18.06
C ALA A 235 7.37 -3.09 -17.33
N LEU A 236 8.32 -2.96 -16.41
CA LEU A 236 8.63 -1.71 -15.72
C LEU A 236 9.21 -0.66 -16.68
N LYS A 237 10.09 -1.04 -17.62
CA LYS A 237 10.58 -0.13 -18.68
C LYS A 237 9.43 0.36 -19.57
N ARG A 238 8.51 -0.53 -19.94
CA ARG A 238 7.28 -0.16 -20.66
C ARG A 238 6.42 0.81 -19.85
N PHE A 239 6.22 0.54 -18.56
CA PHE A 239 5.47 1.41 -17.66
C PHE A 239 6.13 2.79 -17.51
N ALA A 240 7.45 2.84 -17.35
CA ALA A 240 8.23 4.07 -17.27
C ALA A 240 8.10 4.92 -18.56
N LYS A 241 8.10 4.27 -19.73
CA LYS A 241 7.85 4.94 -21.02
C LYS A 241 6.45 5.59 -21.05
N LEU A 242 5.41 4.86 -20.64
CA LEU A 242 4.05 5.40 -20.57
C LEU A 242 3.95 6.62 -19.64
N LEU A 243 4.61 6.58 -18.48
CA LEU A 243 4.64 7.70 -17.54
C LEU A 243 5.36 8.93 -18.12
N SER A 244 6.53 8.73 -18.73
CA SER A 244 7.30 9.78 -19.41
C SER A 244 6.47 10.44 -20.52
N ASP A 245 5.89 9.62 -21.41
CA ASP A 245 5.13 10.11 -22.57
C ASP A 245 3.87 10.86 -22.09
N ARG A 246 3.17 10.36 -21.05
CA ARG A 246 2.04 11.06 -20.43
C ARG A 246 2.44 12.41 -19.85
N LYS A 247 3.59 12.50 -19.17
CA LYS A 247 4.10 13.78 -18.62
C LYS A 247 4.41 14.78 -19.72
N LYS A 248 5.09 14.35 -20.79
CA LYS A 248 5.41 15.20 -21.97
C LYS A 248 4.14 15.71 -22.66
N LEU A 249 3.15 14.83 -22.87
CA LEU A 249 1.87 15.21 -23.47
C LEU A 249 1.13 16.27 -22.65
N ARG A 250 1.13 16.16 -21.32
CA ARG A 250 0.52 17.17 -20.44
C ARG A 250 1.27 18.50 -20.46
N ALA A 251 2.60 18.48 -20.47
CA ALA A 251 3.42 19.69 -20.56
C ALA A 251 3.17 20.44 -21.89
N ASN A 252 3.10 19.71 -23.01
CA ASN A 252 2.82 20.29 -24.32
C ASN A 252 1.42 20.93 -24.36
N LYS A 253 0.40 20.28 -23.79
CA LYS A 253 -0.96 20.84 -23.72
C LYS A 253 -1.09 22.08 -22.83
N ALA A 254 -0.26 22.22 -21.80
CA ALA A 254 -0.24 23.39 -20.92
C ALA A 254 0.52 24.59 -21.52
N SER A 255 1.25 24.38 -22.62
CA SER A 255 2.03 25.43 -23.31
C SER A 255 1.23 26.15 -24.41
N TYR A 256 -0.04 25.76 -24.60
CA TYR A 256 -1.03 26.40 -25.48
C TYR A 256 -2.17 26.96 -24.63
#